data_AF-A0AB74QHJ7-F1
#
_entry.id   AF-A0AB74QHJ7-F1
#
_cell.length_a   1.000
_cell.length_b   1.000
_cell.length_c   1.000
_cell.angle_alpha   90.00
_cell.angle_beta   90.00
_cell.angle_gamma   90.00
#
_symmetry.space_group_name_H-M   'P 1'
#
loop_
_entity.id
_entity.type
_entity.pdbx_description
1 polymer ?
#
loop_
_entity_poly.entity_id
_entity_poly.type
_entity_poly.pdbx_seq_one_letter_code
_entity_poly.pdbx_strand_id
1 'polypeptide(L)'
;MPKSRSHWTHREPRHISKWLLRMMIALIGLCLLAQLSGCSNTRTVYVKVPVVPLPASLMAETPQPEIPDSMTWGQSLNLNVSLLSALGQCNRDKADIKKAERLRTSQ
;
A
#
# COMPACT_ATOMS: atom_id res chain seq x y z
N MET A 1 -70.60 54.16 -26.27
CA MET A 1 -69.31 53.44 -26.41
C MET A 1 -68.97 52.76 -25.09
N PRO A 2 -69.18 51.44 -24.90
CA PRO A 2 -68.73 50.78 -23.69
C PRO A 2 -67.31 50.23 -23.88
N LYS A 3 -66.41 50.57 -22.94
CA LYS A 3 -65.04 50.07 -22.87
C LYS A 3 -65.06 48.60 -22.42
N SER A 4 -64.59 47.70 -23.27
CA SER A 4 -64.25 46.31 -22.91
C SER A 4 -63.05 46.31 -21.96
N ARG A 5 -63.25 45.84 -20.72
CA ARG A 5 -62.15 45.55 -19.79
C ARG A 5 -61.77 44.08 -19.99
N SER A 6 -60.59 43.84 -20.54
CA SER A 6 -60.00 42.50 -20.63
C SER A 6 -59.72 41.98 -19.22
N HIS A 7 -60.50 41.00 -18.79
CA HIS A 7 -60.33 40.30 -17.54
C HIS A 7 -59.09 39.40 -17.63
N TRP A 8 -57.96 39.88 -17.09
CA TRP A 8 -56.72 39.11 -17.02
C TRP A 8 -56.92 37.88 -16.13
N THR A 9 -56.91 36.70 -16.75
CA THR A 9 -57.01 35.43 -16.04
C THR A 9 -55.72 35.16 -15.29
N HIS A 10 -55.66 35.56 -14.02
CA HIS A 10 -54.60 35.26 -13.04
C HIS A 10 -54.27 33.74 -12.90
N ARG A 11 -55.04 32.85 -13.53
CA ARG A 11 -54.93 31.39 -13.40
C ARG A 11 -53.75 30.80 -14.19
N GLU A 12 -53.40 31.39 -15.33
CA GLU A 12 -52.28 31.00 -16.22
C GLU A 12 -50.89 31.08 -15.55
N PRO A 13 -50.48 32.19 -14.89
CA PRO A 13 -49.13 32.33 -14.34
C PRO A 13 -48.81 31.33 -13.21
N ARG A 14 -49.84 30.87 -12.48
CA ARG A 14 -49.68 29.88 -11.39
C ARG A 14 -49.32 28.49 -11.92
N HIS A 15 -49.74 28.14 -13.13
CA HIS A 15 -49.45 26.83 -13.72
C HIS A 15 -48.01 26.76 -14.22
N ILE A 16 -47.54 27.83 -14.85
CA ILE A 16 -46.17 28.00 -15.34
C ILE A 16 -45.18 28.01 -14.17
N SER A 17 -45.50 28.76 -13.10
CA SER A 17 -44.71 28.79 -11.87
C SER A 17 -44.58 27.41 -11.21
N LYS A 18 -45.66 26.62 -11.15
CA LYS A 18 -45.62 25.25 -10.62
C LYS A 18 -44.77 24.32 -11.47
N TRP A 19 -44.81 24.48 -12.80
CA TRP A 19 -44.02 23.64 -13.71
C TRP A 19 -42.53 23.94 -13.59
N LEU A 20 -42.17 25.23 -13.51
CA LEU A 20 -40.80 25.67 -13.26
C LEU A 20 -40.25 25.16 -11.92
N LEU A 21 -41.06 25.21 -10.85
CA LEU A 21 -40.66 24.71 -9.54
C LEU A 21 -40.41 23.19 -9.55
N ARG A 22 -41.26 22.43 -10.24
CA ARG A 22 -41.08 20.98 -10.43
C ARG A 22 -39.82 20.66 -11.24
N MET A 23 -39.54 21.44 -12.27
CA MET A 23 -38.32 21.28 -13.07
C MET A 23 -37.05 21.60 -12.28
N MET A 24 -37.06 22.63 -11.43
CA MET A 24 -35.93 22.92 -10.55
C MET A 24 -35.68 21.78 -9.56
N ILE A 25 -36.72 21.24 -8.93
CA ILE A 25 -36.60 20.11 -7.99
C ILE A 25 -36.04 18.87 -8.72
N ALA A 26 -36.52 18.59 -9.93
CA ALA A 26 -36.02 17.48 -10.74
C ALA A 26 -34.55 17.65 -11.11
N LEU A 27 -34.14 18.87 -11.52
CA LEU A 27 -32.76 19.18 -11.89
C LEU A 27 -31.81 19.04 -10.69
N ILE A 28 -32.23 19.53 -9.52
CA ILE A 28 -31.48 19.41 -8.27
C ILE A 28 -31.36 17.93 -7.87
N GLY A 29 -32.46 17.18 -7.92
CA GLY A 29 -32.46 15.73 -7.63
C GLY A 29 -31.53 14.94 -8.56
N LEU A 30 -31.52 15.26 -9.86
CA LEU A 30 -30.64 14.64 -10.84
C LEU A 30 -29.16 14.96 -10.57
N CYS A 31 -28.86 16.22 -10.22
CA CYS A 31 -27.51 16.68 -9.91
C CYS A 31 -26.95 16.03 -8.63
N LEU A 32 -27.80 15.85 -7.60
CA LEU A 32 -27.44 15.15 -6.37
C LEU A 32 -27.18 13.65 -6.61
N LEU A 33 -28.00 12.99 -7.43
CA LEU A 33 -27.78 11.60 -7.82
C LEU A 33 -26.45 11.42 -8.57
N ALA A 34 -26.10 12.35 -9.46
CA ALA A 34 -24.82 12.33 -10.17
C ALA A 34 -23.63 12.48 -9.20
N GLN A 35 -23.73 13.33 -8.19
CA GLN A 35 -22.68 13.52 -7.18
C GLN A 35 -22.48 12.27 -6.29
N LEU A 36 -23.53 11.52 -5.98
CA LEU A 36 -23.46 10.26 -5.22
C LEU A 36 -22.79 9.13 -6.00
N SER A 37 -22.79 9.20 -7.33
CA SER A 37 -22.12 8.21 -8.20
C SER A 37 -20.60 8.41 -8.35
N GLY A 38 -20.05 9.47 -7.75
CA GLY A 38 -18.61 9.79 -7.77
C GLY A 38 -17.75 9.05 -6.73
N CYS A 39 -18.29 8.05 -6.03
CA CYS A 39 -17.53 7.29 -5.04
C CYS A 39 -16.51 6.39 -5.78
N SER A 40 -15.26 6.83 -5.74
CA SER A 40 -14.05 6.22 -6.32
C SER A 40 -14.11 4.68 -6.43
N ASN A 41 -14.31 4.15 -7.64
CA ASN A 41 -14.11 2.74 -7.94
C ASN A 41 -12.62 2.46 -8.25
N THR A 42 -11.72 2.95 -7.39
CA THR A 42 -10.31 2.57 -7.45
C THR A 42 -10.22 1.13 -6.99
N ARG A 43 -10.17 0.21 -7.96
CA ARG A 43 -9.89 -1.21 -7.70
C ARG A 43 -8.53 -1.31 -7.02
N THR A 44 -8.51 -1.71 -5.75
CA THR A 44 -7.27 -2.01 -5.04
C THR A 44 -6.67 -3.27 -5.66
N VAL A 45 -5.59 -3.09 -6.43
CA VAL A 45 -4.81 -4.22 -6.95
C VAL A 45 -3.76 -4.56 -5.90
N TYR A 46 -3.97 -5.66 -5.20
CA TYR A 46 -2.95 -6.21 -4.31
C TYR A 46 -1.82 -6.79 -5.17
N VAL A 47 -0.70 -6.10 -5.19
CA VAL A 47 0.53 -6.60 -5.80
C VAL A 47 1.38 -7.20 -4.68
N LYS A 48 2.04 -8.33 -4.95
CA LYS A 48 3.01 -8.88 -4.00
C LYS A 48 4.15 -7.88 -3.87
N VAL A 49 4.45 -7.49 -2.63
CA VAL A 49 5.61 -6.63 -2.34
C VAL A 49 6.88 -7.37 -2.79
N PRO A 50 7.73 -6.77 -3.64
CA PRO A 50 8.98 -7.39 -4.03
C PRO A 50 9.86 -7.58 -2.80
N VAL A 51 10.36 -8.80 -2.58
CA VAL A 51 11.28 -9.11 -1.48
C VAL A 51 12.62 -8.44 -1.79
N VAL A 52 13.00 -7.45 -0.99
CA VAL A 52 14.35 -6.86 -1.07
C VAL A 52 15.36 -7.96 -0.72
N PRO A 53 16.29 -8.34 -1.60
CA PRO A 53 17.24 -9.42 -1.33
C PRO A 53 18.14 -9.05 -0.14
N LEU A 54 18.59 -10.06 0.59
CA LEU A 54 19.60 -9.86 1.64
C LEU A 54 20.92 -9.42 1.00
N PRO A 55 21.75 -8.63 1.71
CA PRO A 55 23.12 -8.36 1.31
C PRO A 55 23.86 -9.66 0.97
N ALA A 56 24.58 -9.68 -0.15
CA ALA A 56 25.33 -10.86 -0.59
C ALA A 56 26.34 -11.34 0.46
N SER A 57 26.88 -10.42 1.27
CA SER A 57 27.77 -10.74 2.39
C SER A 57 27.15 -11.65 3.44
N LEU A 58 25.84 -11.53 3.70
CA LEU A 58 25.12 -12.38 4.66
C LEU A 58 24.79 -13.76 4.09
N MET A 59 24.81 -13.91 2.77
CA MET A 59 24.56 -15.18 2.09
C MET A 59 25.85 -15.86 1.62
N ALA A 60 27.00 -15.24 1.88
CA ALA A 60 28.30 -15.81 1.59
C ALA A 60 28.54 -17.06 2.46
N GLU A 61 29.24 -18.04 1.90
CA GLU A 61 29.62 -19.24 2.63
C GLU A 61 30.58 -18.89 3.77
N THR A 62 30.39 -19.52 4.94
CA THR A 62 31.32 -19.33 6.06
C THR A 62 32.66 -19.94 5.70
N PRO A 63 33.78 -19.20 5.78
CA PRO A 63 35.08 -19.71 5.40
C PRO A 63 35.47 -20.91 6.28
N GLN A 64 35.79 -22.04 5.63
CA GLN A 64 36.29 -23.22 6.31
C GLN A 64 37.82 -23.11 6.46
N PRO A 65 38.37 -23.11 7.68
CA PRO A 65 39.81 -23.12 7.86
C PRO A 65 40.39 -24.46 7.39
N GLU A 66 41.57 -24.41 6.78
CA GLU A 66 42.29 -25.62 6.33
C GLU A 66 42.67 -26.49 7.53
N ILE A 67 42.41 -27.80 7.39
CA ILE A 67 42.79 -28.80 8.39
C ILE A 67 44.02 -29.54 7.86
N PRO A 68 45.19 -29.41 8.49
CA PRO A 68 46.40 -30.08 8.03
C PRO A 68 46.39 -31.57 8.36
N ASP A 69 46.94 -32.40 7.47
CA ASP A 69 47.03 -33.87 7.63
C ASP A 69 47.84 -34.29 8.87
N SER A 70 48.84 -33.50 9.24
CA SER A 70 49.62 -33.66 10.47
C SER A 70 49.72 -32.33 11.18
N MET A 71 49.45 -32.33 12.49
CA MET A 71 49.32 -31.10 13.26
C MET A 71 50.11 -31.17 14.58
N THR A 72 50.92 -30.16 14.85
CA THR A 72 51.51 -29.93 16.17
C THR A 72 50.46 -29.42 17.16
N TRP A 73 50.70 -29.58 18.46
CA TRP A 73 49.76 -29.08 19.47
C TRP A 73 49.48 -27.56 19.31
N GLY A 74 50.49 -26.74 19.01
CA GLY A 74 50.31 -25.31 18.79
C GLY A 74 49.44 -24.99 17.56
N GLN A 75 49.58 -25.73 16.47
CA GLN A 75 48.71 -25.59 15.30
C GLN A 75 47.26 -25.97 15.62
N SER A 76 47.04 -26.91 16.54
CA SER A 76 45.69 -27.28 16.98
C SER A 76 44.98 -26.13 17.69
N LEU A 77 45.70 -25.35 18.49
CA LEU A 77 45.16 -24.16 19.13
C LEU A 77 44.82 -23.08 18.10
N ASN A 78 45.70 -22.84 17.14
CA ASN A 78 45.45 -21.87 16.07
C ASN A 78 44.22 -22.25 15.23
N LEU A 79 44.06 -23.54 14.92
CA LEU A 79 42.88 -24.05 14.23
C LEU A 79 41.60 -23.80 15.04
N ASN A 80 41.62 -24.06 16.36
CA ASN A 80 40.48 -23.76 17.24
C ASN A 80 40.11 -22.28 17.25
N VAL A 81 41.10 -21.37 17.25
CA VAL A 81 40.85 -19.93 17.15
C VAL A 81 40.17 -19.57 15.83
N SER A 82 40.68 -20.08 14.70
CA SER A 82 40.05 -19.84 13.39
C SER A 82 38.62 -20.37 13.32
N LEU A 83 38.38 -21.58 13.84
CA LEU A 83 37.05 -22.18 13.89
C LEU A 83 36.07 -21.37 14.75
N LEU A 84 36.48 -20.98 15.96
CA LEU A 84 35.64 -20.18 16.85
C LEU A 84 35.36 -18.79 16.29
N SER A 85 36.32 -18.20 15.59
CA SER A 85 36.13 -16.92 14.88
C SER A 85 35.10 -17.04 13.76
N ALA A 86 35.25 -18.06 12.89
CA ALA A 86 34.31 -18.32 11.80
C ALA A 86 32.90 -18.61 12.33
N LEU A 87 32.78 -19.41 13.39
CA LEU A 87 31.51 -19.68 14.07
C LEU A 87 30.89 -18.41 14.68
N GLY A 88 31.72 -17.57 15.31
CA GLY A 88 31.30 -16.28 15.86
C GLY A 88 30.76 -15.34 14.78
N GLN A 89 31.41 -15.29 13.62
CA GLN A 89 30.92 -14.52 12.48
C GLN A 89 29.61 -15.08 11.93
N CYS A 90 29.54 -16.40 11.70
CA CYS A 90 28.33 -17.08 11.22
C CYS A 90 27.12 -16.81 12.15
N ASN A 91 27.34 -16.83 13.47
CA ASN A 91 26.28 -16.52 14.43
C ASN A 91 25.80 -15.06 14.34
N ARG A 92 26.70 -14.10 14.06
CA ARG A 92 26.33 -12.70 13.82
C ARG A 92 25.51 -12.57 12.53
N ASP A 93 25.98 -13.15 11.44
CA ASP A 93 25.28 -13.10 10.14
C ASP A 93 23.87 -13.68 10.26
N LYS A 94 23.73 -14.82 10.97
CA LYS A 94 22.42 -15.43 11.27
C LYS A 94 21.51 -14.51 12.09
N ALA A 95 22.05 -13.74 13.03
CA ALA A 95 21.28 -12.79 13.82
C ALA A 95 20.79 -11.62 12.95
N ASP A 96 21.63 -11.12 12.04
CA ASP A 96 21.29 -10.05 11.11
C ASP A 96 20.24 -10.49 10.09
N ILE A 97 20.34 -11.71 9.57
CA ILE A 97 19.30 -12.31 8.73
C ILE A 97 17.97 -12.37 9.49
N LYS A 98 17.96 -12.89 10.72
CA LYS A 98 16.73 -12.93 11.55
C LYS A 98 16.16 -11.54 11.83
N LYS A 99 17.01 -10.51 11.96
CA LYS A 99 16.57 -9.13 12.13
C LYS A 99 15.92 -8.61 10.84
N ALA A 100 16.54 -8.84 9.69
CA ALA A 100 15.99 -8.46 8.40
C ALA A 100 14.63 -9.14 8.13
N GLU A 101 14.49 -10.43 8.42
CA GLU A 101 13.20 -11.13 8.27
C GLU A 101 12.13 -10.57 9.18
N ARG A 102 12.45 -10.27 10.45
CA ARG A 102 11.50 -9.66 11.38
C ARG A 102 10.95 -8.33 10.85
N LEU A 103 11.82 -7.49 10.29
CA LEU A 103 11.41 -6.22 9.68
C LEU A 103 10.47 -6.42 8.48
N ARG A 104 10.67 -7.48 7.68
CA ARG A 104 9.76 -7.83 6.57
C ARG A 104 8.41 -8.30 7.08
N THR A 105 8.37 -9.11 8.14
CA THR A 105 7.10 -9.63 8.69
C THR A 105 6.27 -8.58 9.45
N SER A 106 6.88 -7.46 9.84
CA SER A 106 6.18 -6.37 10.53
C SER A 106 5.56 -5.32 9.60
N GLN A 107 5.78 -5.44 8.28
CA GLN A 107 5.14 -4.61 7.24
C GLN A 107 3.84 -5.26 6.76
#